data_AF-A0A1F9V237-F1
#
_entry.id   AF-A0A1F9V237-F1
#
_cell.length_a   1.000
_cell.length_b   1.000
_cell.length_c   1.000
_cell.angle_alpha   90.00
_cell.angle_beta   90.00
_cell.angle_gamma   90.00
#
_symmetry.space_group_name_H-M   'P 1'
#
loop_
_entity.id
_entity.type
_entity.pdbx_description
1 polymer ?
#
loop_
_entity_poly.entity_id
_entity_poly.type
_entity_poly.pdbx_seq_one_letter_code
_entity_poly.pdbx_strand_id
1 'polypeptide(L)'
;MEARVPGPRGEGVMEAFAFYLMAALATAAAVLVVTERQVFNAALYLAAVLALVAGLFGFLGADFLAAAQVLLYVGGILVLIVFAVMLSSVRDGRVRSQINAQWLPALAVSLAVAVAVVEAVRRSSFAAADVQAAPTTGALGMLLFNEMALPFEAVSLALLAALVGAVFFSRKERPDGAAGDAK
;
A
#
# COMPACT_ATOMS: atom_id res chain seq x y z
N MET A 1 -36.14 -18.37 -17.13
CA MET A 1 -36.67 -17.61 -15.98
C MET A 1 -36.57 -18.53 -14.77
N GLU A 2 -35.35 -18.80 -14.33
CA GLU A 2 -35.07 -19.68 -13.20
C GLU A 2 -35.00 -18.81 -11.94
N ALA A 3 -35.92 -19.04 -11.02
CA ALA A 3 -35.94 -18.38 -9.72
C ALA A 3 -34.70 -18.84 -8.94
N ARG A 4 -33.76 -17.92 -8.75
CA ARG A 4 -32.62 -18.13 -7.86
C ARG A 4 -33.15 -18.38 -6.46
N VAL A 5 -33.01 -19.62 -5.98
CA VAL A 5 -33.27 -20.00 -4.60
C VAL A 5 -32.45 -19.06 -3.71
N PRO A 6 -33.06 -18.31 -2.77
CA PRO A 6 -32.30 -17.49 -1.85
C PRO A 6 -31.43 -18.42 -1.00
N GLY A 7 -30.11 -18.32 -1.17
CA GLY A 7 -29.13 -18.97 -0.31
C GLY A 7 -29.41 -18.62 1.15
N PRO A 8 -29.02 -19.50 2.10
CA PRO A 8 -29.30 -19.29 3.51
C PRO A 8 -28.75 -17.92 3.92
N ARG A 9 -29.58 -17.13 4.63
CA ARG A 9 -29.26 -15.77 5.12
C ARG A 9 -27.91 -15.65 5.87
N GLY A 10 -27.25 -16.78 6.18
CA GLY A 10 -25.93 -16.85 6.79
C GLY A 10 -24.76 -16.57 5.84
N GLU A 11 -24.88 -16.78 4.51
CA GLU A 11 -23.76 -16.56 3.58
C GLU A 11 -23.36 -15.08 3.52
N GLY A 12 -24.31 -14.18 3.29
CA GLY A 12 -24.04 -12.74 3.28
C GLY A 12 -23.66 -12.16 4.66
N VAL A 13 -24.11 -12.76 5.75
CA VAL A 13 -23.72 -12.31 7.12
C VAL A 13 -22.28 -12.72 7.43
N MET A 14 -21.87 -13.93 7.04
CA MET A 14 -20.50 -14.40 7.22
C MET A 14 -19.52 -13.59 6.36
N GLU A 15 -19.91 -13.27 5.12
CA GLU A 15 -19.17 -12.40 4.21
C GLU A 15 -19.00 -10.98 4.77
N ALA A 16 -20.09 -10.35 5.22
CA ALA A 16 -20.02 -9.02 5.82
C ALA A 16 -19.15 -9.01 7.08
N PHE A 17 -19.27 -10.04 7.93
CA PHE A 17 -18.44 -10.19 9.10
C PHE A 17 -16.95 -10.32 8.75
N ALA A 18 -16.61 -11.16 7.77
CA ALA A 18 -15.23 -11.32 7.32
C ALA A 18 -14.66 -10.01 6.76
N PHE A 19 -15.44 -9.29 5.94
CA PHE A 19 -15.07 -7.97 5.41
C PHE A 19 -14.79 -6.97 6.53
N TYR A 20 -15.72 -6.79 7.48
CA TYR A 20 -15.57 -5.83 8.58
C TYR A 20 -14.43 -6.22 9.52
N LEU A 21 -14.22 -7.52 9.75
CA LEU A 21 -13.09 -8.01 10.54
C LEU A 21 -11.76 -7.64 9.87
N MET A 22 -11.60 -7.91 8.58
CA MET A 22 -10.39 -7.57 7.83
C MET A 22 -10.17 -6.06 7.75
N ALA A 23 -11.22 -5.27 7.52
CA ALA A 23 -11.14 -3.82 7.50
C ALA A 23 -10.75 -3.25 8.87
N ALA A 24 -11.31 -3.78 9.96
CA ALA A 24 -10.96 -3.39 11.32
C ALA A 24 -9.51 -3.74 11.65
N LEU A 25 -9.06 -4.95 11.32
CA LEU A 25 -7.68 -5.39 11.51
C LEU A 25 -6.69 -4.55 10.69
N ALA A 26 -7.03 -4.23 9.43
CA ALA A 26 -6.19 -3.40 8.57
C ALA A 26 -6.05 -1.98 9.14
N THR A 27 -7.16 -1.40 9.61
CA THR A 27 -7.17 -0.06 10.21
C THR A 27 -6.40 -0.05 11.53
N ALA A 28 -6.58 -1.06 12.39
CA ALA A 28 -5.85 -1.18 13.64
C ALA A 28 -4.35 -1.33 13.39
N ALA A 29 -3.95 -2.19 12.45
CA ALA A 29 -2.56 -2.33 12.05
C ALA A 29 -1.99 -1.03 11.48
N ALA A 30 -2.75 -0.26 10.69
CA ALA A 30 -2.31 1.03 10.17
C ALA A 30 -2.07 2.06 11.28
N VAL A 31 -2.90 2.07 12.33
CA VAL A 31 -2.64 2.88 13.53
C VAL A 31 -1.35 2.43 14.22
N LEU A 32 -1.14 1.12 14.37
CA LEU A 32 0.09 0.58 14.95
C LEU A 32 1.33 0.99 14.15
N VAL A 33 1.30 0.97 12.81
CA VAL A 33 2.40 1.44 11.94
C VAL A 33 2.87 2.84 12.31
N VAL A 34 1.93 3.79 12.49
CA VAL A 34 2.28 5.20 12.74
C VAL A 34 2.59 5.50 14.20
N THR A 35 2.10 4.68 15.13
CA THR A 35 2.38 4.83 16.57
C THR A 35 3.61 4.07 17.05
N GLU A 36 4.10 3.10 16.27
CA GLU A 36 5.21 2.24 16.65
C GLU A 36 6.54 3.00 16.58
N ARG A 37 7.37 2.81 17.60
CA ARG A 37 8.66 3.52 17.73
C ARG A 37 9.78 2.77 17.04
N GLN A 38 9.70 1.44 17.05
CA GLN A 38 10.71 0.61 16.42
C GLN A 38 10.37 0.44 14.94
N VAL A 39 11.20 1.01 14.06
CA VAL A 39 10.88 1.00 12.62
C VAL A 39 10.76 -0.42 12.04
N PHE A 40 11.49 -1.38 12.61
CA PHE A 40 11.32 -2.79 12.25
C PHE A 40 9.91 -3.31 12.55
N ASN A 41 9.39 -3.05 13.75
CA ASN A 41 8.01 -3.46 14.12
C ASN A 41 6.98 -2.69 13.29
N ALA A 42 7.19 -1.39 13.05
CA ALA A 42 6.34 -0.58 12.19
C ALA A 42 6.24 -1.19 10.78
N ALA A 43 7.34 -1.71 10.24
CA ALA A 43 7.35 -2.39 8.96
C ALA A 43 6.60 -3.73 8.98
N LEU A 44 6.65 -4.49 10.09
CA LEU A 44 5.85 -5.73 10.24
C LEU A 44 4.35 -5.42 10.27
N TYR A 45 3.93 -4.38 11.00
CA TYR A 45 2.53 -3.93 10.97
C TYR A 45 2.12 -3.45 9.57
N LEU A 46 3.02 -2.80 8.83
CA LEU A 46 2.76 -2.39 7.45
C LEU A 46 2.59 -3.60 6.54
N ALA A 47 3.40 -4.66 6.73
CA ALA A 47 3.21 -5.94 6.04
C ALA A 47 1.79 -6.49 6.27
N ALA A 48 1.33 -6.47 7.52
CA ALA A 48 -0.01 -6.92 7.88
C ALA A 48 -1.11 -6.08 7.20
N VAL A 49 -0.99 -4.74 7.19
CA VAL A 49 -1.91 -3.86 6.46
C VAL A 49 -1.97 -4.23 4.98
N LEU A 50 -0.82 -4.35 4.33
CA LEU A 50 -0.74 -4.63 2.89
C LEU A 50 -1.30 -6.02 2.54
N ALA A 51 -1.07 -7.02 3.39
CA ALA A 51 -1.64 -8.35 3.23
C ALA A 51 -3.16 -8.37 3.45
N LEU A 52 -3.66 -7.65 4.46
CA LEU A 52 -5.11 -7.53 4.70
C LEU A 52 -5.80 -6.79 3.55
N VAL A 53 -5.17 -5.74 2.99
CA VAL A 53 -5.66 -5.04 1.79
C VAL A 53 -5.67 -5.96 0.57
N ALA A 54 -4.64 -6.79 0.38
CA ALA A 54 -4.64 -7.80 -0.69
C ALA A 54 -5.80 -8.78 -0.54
N GLY A 55 -6.08 -9.20 0.70
CA GLY A 55 -7.24 -10.04 0.99
C GLY A 55 -8.57 -9.33 0.73
N LEU A 56 -8.68 -8.02 1.03
CA LEU A 56 -9.85 -7.22 0.66
C LEU A 56 -10.02 -7.13 -0.86
N PHE A 57 -8.95 -6.98 -1.63
CA PHE A 57 -9.03 -7.06 -3.10
C PHE A 57 -9.52 -8.41 -3.59
N GLY A 58 -9.05 -9.51 -2.99
CA GLY A 58 -9.57 -10.84 -3.27
C GLY A 58 -11.06 -10.96 -2.95
N PHE A 59 -11.51 -10.38 -1.83
CA PHE A 59 -12.91 -10.34 -1.42
C PHE A 59 -13.79 -9.53 -2.40
N LEU A 60 -13.23 -8.50 -3.02
CA LEU A 60 -13.88 -7.71 -4.07
C LEU A 60 -13.78 -8.37 -5.47
N GLY A 61 -13.28 -9.60 -5.59
CA GLY A 61 -13.14 -10.29 -6.88
C GLY A 61 -12.00 -9.75 -7.76
N ALA A 62 -11.11 -8.91 -7.22
CA ALA A 62 -9.96 -8.35 -7.94
C ALA A 62 -8.72 -9.24 -7.78
N ASP A 63 -8.76 -10.44 -8.38
CA ASP A 63 -7.73 -11.49 -8.25
C ASP A 63 -6.33 -11.05 -8.70
N PHE A 64 -6.21 -10.43 -9.87
CA PHE A 64 -4.93 -9.91 -10.37
C PHE A 64 -4.38 -8.82 -9.44
N LEU A 65 -5.23 -7.90 -8.98
CA LEU A 65 -4.80 -6.80 -8.12
C LEU A 65 -4.37 -7.29 -6.74
N ALA A 66 -5.07 -8.30 -6.19
CA ALA A 66 -4.67 -8.97 -4.95
C ALA A 66 -3.28 -9.62 -5.08
N ALA A 67 -3.03 -10.35 -6.17
CA ALA A 67 -1.73 -10.96 -6.43
C ALA A 67 -0.63 -9.91 -6.64
N ALA A 68 -0.91 -8.86 -7.42
CA ALA A 68 0.01 -7.74 -7.63
C ALA A 68 0.31 -6.99 -6.32
N GLN A 69 -0.67 -6.84 -5.42
CA GLN A 69 -0.50 -6.22 -4.11
C GLN A 69 0.53 -6.99 -3.27
N VAL A 70 0.43 -8.32 -3.24
CA VAL A 70 1.39 -9.16 -2.52
C VAL A 70 2.76 -9.10 -3.20
N LEU A 71 2.82 -9.26 -4.52
CA LEU A 71 4.08 -9.31 -5.25
C LEU A 71 4.87 -7.98 -5.17
N LEU A 72 4.21 -6.86 -5.45
CA LEU A 72 4.86 -5.55 -5.57
C LEU A 72 5.02 -4.88 -4.21
N TYR A 73 3.96 -4.79 -3.41
CA TYR A 73 4.02 -4.05 -2.15
C TYR A 73 4.63 -4.87 -1.02
N VAL A 74 4.14 -6.10 -0.80
CA VAL A 74 4.67 -6.94 0.30
C VAL A 74 6.03 -7.53 -0.09
N GLY A 75 6.17 -8.07 -1.30
CA GLY A 75 7.37 -8.78 -1.74
C GLY A 75 8.53 -7.88 -2.17
N GLY A 76 8.23 -6.76 -2.86
CA GLY A 76 9.25 -5.86 -3.40
C GLY A 76 9.50 -4.64 -2.53
N ILE A 77 8.55 -3.71 -2.54
CA ILE A 77 8.71 -2.37 -1.96
C ILE A 77 8.95 -2.44 -0.46
N LEU A 78 8.12 -3.18 0.28
CA LEU A 78 8.26 -3.29 1.72
C LEU A 78 9.61 -3.90 2.11
N VAL A 79 10.00 -5.00 1.45
CA VAL A 79 11.28 -5.66 1.69
C VAL A 79 12.45 -4.70 1.46
N LEU A 80 12.43 -3.94 0.36
CA LEU A 80 13.43 -2.91 0.08
C LEU A 80 13.47 -1.82 1.17
N ILE A 81 12.32 -1.33 1.62
CA ILE A 81 12.23 -0.33 2.69
C ILE A 81 12.78 -0.89 4.00
N VAL A 82 12.44 -2.12 4.37
CA VAL A 82 12.96 -2.76 5.59
C VAL A 82 14.47 -2.89 5.52
N PHE A 83 15.01 -3.39 4.40
CA PHE A 83 16.46 -3.47 4.20
C PHE A 83 17.13 -2.11 4.28
N ALA A 84 16.57 -1.10 3.61
CA ALA A 84 17.12 0.26 3.61
C ALA A 84 17.15 0.86 5.03
N VAL A 85 16.05 0.73 5.79
CA VAL A 85 16.00 1.26 7.16
C VAL A 85 16.90 0.49 8.11
N MET A 86 16.97 -0.85 7.98
CA MET A 86 17.86 -1.67 8.80
C MET A 86 19.33 -1.32 8.55
N LEU A 87 19.71 -1.09 7.29
CA LEU A 87 21.07 -0.70 6.92
C LEU A 87 21.40 0.74 7.33
N SER A 88 20.40 1.63 7.37
CA SER A 88 20.56 3.06 7.68
C SER A 88 21.00 3.35 9.13
N SER A 89 21.23 2.35 9.97
CA SER A 89 21.68 2.50 11.37
C SER A 89 20.99 3.68 12.08
N VAL A 90 19.66 3.62 12.24
CA VAL A 90 18.95 4.53 13.14
C VAL A 90 19.23 4.08 14.58
N ARG A 91 20.50 4.23 15.01
CA ARG A 91 21.00 3.96 16.36
C ARG A 91 21.31 5.26 17.08
N ASP A 92 20.62 6.35 16.75
CA ASP A 92 20.63 7.51 17.61
C ASP A 92 19.66 7.25 18.77
N GLY A 93 20.21 6.84 19.91
CA GLY A 93 19.54 6.67 21.20
C GLY A 93 18.94 7.97 21.78
N ARG A 94 18.71 8.99 20.94
CA ARG A 94 17.82 10.09 21.27
C ARG A 94 16.46 9.71 20.74
N VAL A 95 15.65 9.14 21.62
CA VAL A 95 14.19 9.07 21.47
C VAL A 95 13.70 10.52 21.38
N ARG A 96 13.84 11.15 20.21
CA ARG A 96 13.08 12.35 19.88
C ARG A 96 11.64 11.92 20.04
N SER A 97 10.97 12.51 21.01
CA SER A 97 9.55 12.29 21.25
C SER A 97 8.84 12.28 19.90
N GLN A 98 8.28 11.13 19.49
CA GLN A 98 7.42 11.01 18.30
C GLN A 98 6.27 12.03 18.36
N ILE A 99 5.91 12.44 19.57
CA ILE A 99 4.91 13.45 19.85
C ILE A 99 5.61 14.80 19.88
N ASN A 100 5.63 15.47 18.73
CA ASN A 100 5.93 16.90 18.64
C ASN A 100 4.81 17.69 19.36
N ALA A 101 5.08 18.92 19.80
CA ALA A 101 4.07 19.81 20.40
C ALA A 101 2.86 20.07 19.47
N GLN A 102 2.96 19.70 18.20
CA GLN A 102 1.95 19.82 17.16
C GLN A 102 1.01 18.60 17.02
N TRP A 103 1.01 17.65 17.96
CA TRP A 103 0.10 16.49 17.88
C TRP A 103 -1.38 16.86 17.96
N LEU A 104 -1.74 17.90 18.73
CA LEU A 104 -3.12 18.43 18.79
C LEU A 104 -3.59 18.93 17.41
N PRO A 105 -2.90 19.88 16.75
CA PRO A 105 -3.32 20.33 15.43
C PRO A 105 -3.27 19.22 14.38
N ALA A 106 -2.30 18.30 14.45
CA ALA A 106 -2.26 17.15 13.54
C ALA A 106 -3.49 16.24 13.69
N LEU A 107 -3.90 15.95 14.94
CA LEU A 107 -5.09 15.16 15.22
C LEU A 107 -6.36 15.89 14.75
N ALA A 108 -6.45 17.20 14.97
CA ALA A 108 -7.58 18.00 14.51
C ALA A 108 -7.72 17.97 12.98
N VAL A 109 -6.62 18.11 12.24
CA VAL A 109 -6.62 18.03 10.77
C VAL A 109 -6.97 16.61 10.30
N SER A 110 -6.40 15.57 10.92
CA SER A 110 -6.70 14.17 10.58
C SER A 110 -8.19 13.86 10.76
N LEU A 111 -8.79 14.32 11.88
CA LEU A 111 -10.22 14.12 12.14
C LEU A 111 -11.09 14.93 11.17
N ALA A 112 -10.72 16.18 10.86
CA ALA A 112 -11.43 17.00 9.90
C ALA A 112 -11.46 16.35 8.51
N VAL A 113 -10.33 15.80 8.05
CA VAL A 113 -10.24 15.05 6.80
C VAL A 113 -11.08 13.77 6.86
N ALA A 114 -11.02 13.01 7.95
CA ALA A 114 -11.83 11.80 8.11
C ALA A 114 -13.33 12.09 8.05
N VAL A 115 -13.80 13.15 8.73
CA VAL A 115 -15.20 13.59 8.67
C VAL A 115 -15.57 14.04 7.26
N ALA A 116 -14.72 14.80 6.57
CA ALA A 116 -14.97 15.23 5.21
C ALA A 116 -15.11 14.06 4.24
N VAL A 117 -14.26 13.03 4.37
CA VAL A 117 -14.35 11.79 3.56
C VAL A 117 -15.64 11.03 3.86
N VAL A 118 -15.99 10.85 5.14
CA VAL A 118 -17.24 10.17 5.52
C VAL A 118 -18.46 10.90 4.97
N GLU A 119 -18.49 12.22 5.06
CA GLU A 119 -19.59 13.02 4.53
C GLU A 119 -19.66 12.99 3.01
N ALA A 120 -18.51 13.03 2.32
CA ALA A 120 -18.45 12.87 0.87
C ALA A 120 -18.98 11.51 0.42
N VAL A 121 -18.63 10.43 1.12
CA VAL A 121 -19.14 9.08 0.83
C VAL A 121 -20.64 9.00 1.10
N ARG A 122 -21.14 9.56 2.20
CA ARG A 122 -22.58 9.55 2.53
C ARG A 122 -23.44 10.33 1.54
N ARG A 123 -22.92 11.43 1.00
CA ARG A 123 -23.63 12.26 -0.01
C ARG A 123 -23.56 11.67 -1.41
N SER A 124 -22.61 10.76 -1.65
CA SER A 124 -22.42 10.12 -2.95
C SER A 124 -23.35 8.93 -3.09
N SER A 125 -24.09 8.87 -4.20
CA SER A 125 -24.83 7.67 -4.58
C SER A 125 -23.93 6.76 -5.38
N PHE A 126 -23.46 5.68 -4.78
CA PHE A 126 -22.74 4.62 -5.49
C PHE A 126 -23.75 3.61 -6.02
N ALA A 127 -23.72 3.34 -7.32
CA ALA A 127 -24.44 2.19 -7.87
C ALA A 127 -23.75 0.93 -7.36
N ALA A 128 -24.50 0.03 -6.73
CA ALA A 128 -23.98 -1.29 -6.39
C ALA A 128 -23.72 -2.04 -7.70
N ALA A 129 -22.45 -2.28 -8.00
CA ALA A 129 -22.07 -3.14 -9.12
C ALA A 129 -22.28 -4.60 -8.70
N ASP A 130 -22.93 -5.39 -9.55
CA ASP A 130 -22.96 -6.85 -9.39
C ASP A 130 -21.58 -7.39 -9.77
N VAL A 131 -20.71 -7.54 -8.78
CA VAL A 131 -19.36 -8.04 -8.98
C VAL A 131 -19.41 -9.55 -9.04
N GLN A 132 -19.46 -10.08 -10.26
CA GLN A 132 -19.28 -11.51 -10.49
C GLN A 132 -17.78 -11.82 -10.44
N ALA A 133 -17.40 -12.76 -9.58
CA ALA A 133 -16.03 -13.24 -9.49
C ALA A 133 -15.63 -13.88 -10.82
N ALA A 134 -14.93 -13.11 -11.66
CA ALA A 134 -14.41 -13.53 -12.95
C ALA A 134 -12.91 -13.18 -13.01
N PRO A 135 -12.09 -13.98 -13.72
CA PRO A 135 -10.66 -13.70 -13.85
C PRO A 135 -10.41 -12.30 -14.44
N THR A 136 -9.74 -11.42 -13.70
CA THR A 136 -9.57 -10.01 -14.13
C THR A 136 -8.37 -9.82 -15.04
N THR A 137 -7.41 -10.76 -15.05
CA THR A 137 -6.13 -10.65 -15.78
C THR A 137 -6.31 -10.37 -17.27
N GLY A 138 -7.22 -11.11 -17.95
CA GLY A 138 -7.43 -10.95 -19.39
C GLY A 138 -8.05 -9.59 -19.75
N ALA A 139 -9.05 -9.17 -19.00
CA ALA A 139 -9.72 -7.87 -19.18
C ALA A 139 -8.76 -6.71 -18.92
N LEU A 140 -7.97 -6.78 -17.84
CA LEU A 140 -6.95 -5.77 -17.53
C LEU A 140 -5.86 -5.71 -18.60
N GLY A 141 -5.43 -6.86 -19.14
CA GLY A 141 -4.47 -6.90 -20.25
C GLY A 141 -4.99 -6.17 -21.50
N MET A 142 -6.23 -6.45 -21.91
CA MET A 142 -6.84 -5.74 -23.04
C MET A 142 -6.99 -4.23 -22.78
N LEU A 143 -7.40 -3.85 -21.56
CA LEU A 143 -7.52 -2.45 -21.19
C LEU A 143 -6.17 -1.73 -21.25
N LEU A 144 -5.10 -2.35 -20.75
CA LEU A 144 -3.74 -1.80 -20.75
C LEU A 144 -3.17 -1.59 -22.15
N PHE A 145 -3.44 -2.51 -23.08
CA PHE A 145 -2.87 -2.42 -24.44
C PHE A 145 -3.76 -1.71 -25.46
N ASN A 146 -5.05 -1.49 -25.16
CA ASN A 146 -5.97 -0.76 -26.05
C ASN A 146 -6.23 0.66 -25.56
N GLU A 147 -6.99 0.80 -24.48
CA GLU A 147 -7.47 2.12 -24.01
C GLU A 147 -6.41 2.86 -23.18
N MET A 148 -5.64 2.11 -22.38
CA MET A 148 -4.64 2.63 -21.46
C MET A 148 -3.21 2.49 -22.00
N ALA A 149 -3.04 2.35 -23.32
CA ALA A 149 -1.74 2.19 -23.97
C ALA A 149 -0.78 3.35 -23.67
N LEU A 150 -1.29 4.60 -23.75
CA LEU A 150 -0.48 5.80 -23.47
C LEU A 150 -0.05 5.89 -21.98
N PRO A 151 -0.96 5.75 -20.99
CA PRO A 151 -0.56 5.62 -19.59
C PRO A 151 0.44 4.49 -19.32
N PHE A 152 0.25 3.33 -19.96
CA PHE A 152 1.16 2.19 -19.83
C PHE A 152 2.57 2.53 -20.32
N GLU A 153 2.69 3.16 -21.48
CA GLU A 153 3.97 3.59 -22.02
C GLU A 153 4.64 4.65 -21.12
N ALA A 154 3.87 5.64 -20.65
CA ALA A 154 4.37 6.67 -19.73
C ALA A 154 4.93 6.05 -18.43
N VAL A 155 4.24 5.07 -17.85
CA VAL A 155 4.72 4.36 -16.65
C VAL A 155 5.97 3.55 -16.96
N SER A 156 6.07 2.92 -18.12
CA SER A 156 7.28 2.17 -18.50
C SER A 156 8.52 3.08 -18.62
N LEU A 157 8.36 4.28 -19.19
CA LEU A 157 9.41 5.29 -19.25
C LEU A 157 9.75 5.84 -17.86
N ALA A 158 8.75 6.03 -17.00
CA ALA A 158 8.97 6.43 -15.61
C ALA A 158 9.77 5.38 -14.82
N LEU A 159 9.47 4.09 -15.01
CA LEU A 159 10.23 2.99 -14.39
C LEU A 159 11.67 2.91 -14.93
N LEU A 160 11.87 3.10 -16.24
CA LEU A 160 13.20 3.20 -16.84
C LEU A 160 13.99 4.37 -16.22
N ALA A 161 13.37 5.55 -16.14
CA ALA A 161 13.99 6.72 -15.54
C ALA A 161 14.31 6.51 -14.06
N ALA A 162 13.43 5.86 -13.29
CA ALA A 162 13.65 5.51 -11.89
C ALA A 162 14.84 4.55 -11.73
N LEU A 163 14.97 3.54 -12.60
CA LEU A 163 16.10 2.61 -12.59
C LEU A 163 17.43 3.34 -12.90
N VAL A 164 17.45 4.18 -13.94
CA VAL A 164 18.62 4.99 -14.28
C VAL A 164 19.01 5.91 -13.12
N GLY A 165 18.02 6.57 -12.51
CA GLY A 165 18.23 7.42 -11.34
C GLY A 165 18.81 6.65 -10.15
N ALA A 166 18.24 5.49 -9.81
CA ALA A 166 18.75 4.65 -8.72
C ALA A 166 20.21 4.20 -8.96
N VAL A 167 20.55 3.78 -10.19
CA VAL A 167 21.91 3.39 -10.56
C VAL A 167 22.88 4.57 -10.49
N PHE A 168 22.46 5.75 -10.96
CA PHE A 168 23.28 6.96 -10.90
C PHE A 168 23.61 7.36 -9.46
N PHE A 169 22.60 7.42 -8.58
CA PHE A 169 22.78 7.79 -7.18
C PHE A 169 23.49 6.73 -6.32
N SER A 170 23.46 5.45 -6.71
CA SER A 170 24.16 4.38 -5.99
C SER A 170 25.67 4.34 -6.25
N ARG A 171 26.20 5.12 -7.21
CA ARG A 171 27.64 5.16 -7.50
C ARG A 171 28.35 5.99 -6.44
N LYS A 172 29.20 5.34 -5.64
CA LYS A 172 30.11 6.00 -4.71
C LYS A 172 31.24 6.66 -5.50
N GLU A 173 31.38 7.98 -5.40
CA GLU A 173 32.54 8.70 -5.92
C GLU A 173 33.80 8.16 -5.21
N ARG A 174 34.77 7.68 -6.00
CA ARG A 174 36.10 7.41 -5.49
C ARG A 174 36.78 8.77 -5.32
N PRO A 175 37.29 9.11 -4.12
CA PRO A 175 38.08 10.32 -3.97
C PRO A 175 39.40 10.11 -4.72
N ASP A 176 39.49 10.66 -5.93
CA ASP A 176 40.73 10.74 -6.70
C ASP A 176 41.59 11.86 -6.08
N GLY A 177 42.62 11.49 -5.33
CA GLY A 177 43.55 12.47 -4.75
C GLY A 177 44.60 11.99 -3.75
N ALA A 178 44.55 10.76 -3.23
CA ALA A 178 45.50 10.29 -2.19
C ALA A 178 46.67 9.46 -2.74
N ALA A 179 47.15 9.76 -3.95
CA ALA A 179 48.34 9.14 -4.54
C ALA A 179 49.16 10.21 -5.28
N GLY A 180 49.86 11.07 -4.54
CA GLY A 180 50.62 12.15 -5.17
C GLY A 180 51.70 12.85 -4.35
N ASP A 181 51.73 12.76 -3.02
CA ASP A 181 52.74 13.47 -2.22
C ASP A 181 53.51 12.51 -1.30
N ALA A 182 54.42 11.78 -1.90
CA ALA A 182 55.54 11.15 -1.21
C ALA A 182 56.74 11.12 -2.17
N LYS A 183 57.40 12.28 -2.32
CA LYS A 183 58.78 12.33 -2.79
C LYS A 183 59.51 13.50 -2.15
#